data_AF-A0A2N5BRT8-F1
#
_entry.id   AF-A0A2N5BRT8-F1
#
_cell.length_a   1.000
_cell.length_b   1.000
_cell.length_c   1.000
_cell.angle_alpha   90.00
_cell.angle_beta   90.00
_cell.angle_gamma   90.00
#
_symmetry.space_group_name_H-M   'P 1'
#
loop_
_entity.id
_entity.type
_entity.pdbx_description
1 polymer ?
#
loop_
_entity_poly.entity_id
_entity_poly.type
_entity_poly.pdbx_seq_one_letter_code
_entity_poly.pdbx_strand_id
1 'polypeptide(L)'
;MSQPIKQRLENSLEGAAASGRKIATYMLANLQELPFQTSASIAAKLGVSESSVGRFCRSLGYAHLKALKQDLQNDLGDGPWLVGDRLQDYRQNQDASDNAGSLELEIAALVRVHEYRQSSAWHSVAQRLASRQRVFIAGFQTERGIAMCMSHLLQYLRDGVQLVDMSAGHFGEVLLGRAEDSALVVFEARRYSRHALLLCQKAREAGIAVTLVTDTFCDWADANADEVFRIPTEFNLFWESTSTMLSWVHLMVNEVCKKLGPDVEKRLEATAALHNEFVGYTSWSTGKQQ
;
A
#
# COMPACT_ATOMS: atom_id res chain seq x y z
N MET A 1 -23.69 9.49 -20.33
CA MET A 1 -22.77 10.41 -21.04
C MET A 1 -21.92 9.54 -21.96
N SER A 2 -21.69 9.92 -23.22
CA SER A 2 -21.14 9.01 -24.26
C SER A 2 -19.64 9.17 -24.56
N GLN A 3 -18.97 10.18 -24.00
CA GLN A 3 -17.56 10.49 -24.31
C GLN A 3 -16.67 10.28 -23.08
N PRO A 4 -15.45 9.74 -23.24
CA PRO A 4 -14.48 9.62 -22.17
C PRO A 4 -14.18 10.97 -21.51
N ILE A 5 -13.86 10.95 -20.21
CA ILE A 5 -13.64 12.15 -19.40
C ILE A 5 -12.42 12.94 -19.85
N LYS A 6 -11.36 12.27 -20.31
CA LYS A 6 -10.18 12.89 -20.90
C LYS A 6 -10.59 13.76 -22.10
N GLN A 7 -11.43 13.22 -22.97
CA GLN A 7 -11.90 13.92 -24.15
C GLN A 7 -12.84 15.10 -23.82
N ARG A 8 -13.68 14.96 -22.79
CA ARG A 8 -14.50 16.08 -22.28
C ARG A 8 -13.64 17.20 -21.68
N LEU A 9 -12.56 16.85 -20.98
CA LEU A 9 -11.60 17.81 -20.44
C LEU A 9 -10.83 18.51 -21.57
N GLU A 10 -10.38 17.78 -22.59
CA GLU A 10 -9.73 18.35 -23.79
C GLU A 10 -10.66 19.32 -24.52
N ASN A 11 -11.91 18.90 -24.80
CA ASN A 11 -12.91 19.75 -25.45
C ASN A 11 -13.23 21.01 -24.63
N SER A 12 -13.13 20.96 -23.30
CA SER A 12 -13.39 22.13 -22.46
C SER A 12 -12.33 23.23 -22.58
N LEU A 13 -11.15 22.93 -23.13
CA LEU A 13 -10.11 23.94 -23.38
C LEU A 13 -10.57 24.94 -24.46
N GLU A 14 -11.33 24.47 -25.43
CA GLU A 14 -11.92 25.21 -26.55
C GLU A 14 -13.24 25.91 -26.13
N GLY A 15 -13.12 26.91 -25.24
CA GLY A 15 -14.26 27.75 -24.86
C GLY A 15 -14.34 28.11 -23.37
N ALA A 16 -13.48 27.53 -22.53
CA ALA A 16 -13.46 27.87 -21.11
C ALA A 16 -12.90 29.28 -20.84
N ALA A 17 -13.51 29.97 -19.87
CA ALA A 17 -12.92 31.13 -19.22
C ALA A 17 -11.54 30.78 -18.61
N ALA A 18 -10.68 31.77 -18.38
CA ALA A 18 -9.29 31.57 -17.94
C ALA A 18 -9.13 30.64 -16.72
N SER A 19 -10.05 30.71 -15.76
CA SER A 19 -10.08 29.83 -14.58
C SER A 19 -10.47 28.38 -14.93
N GLY A 20 -11.46 28.19 -15.82
CA GLY A 20 -11.85 26.88 -16.31
C GLY A 20 -10.74 26.20 -17.12
N ARG A 21 -10.03 26.97 -17.96
CA ARG A 21 -8.87 26.46 -18.70
C ARG A 21 -7.75 26.00 -17.77
N LYS A 22 -7.41 26.78 -16.74
CA LYS A 22 -6.44 26.36 -15.70
C LYS A 22 -6.84 25.06 -15.02
N ILE A 23 -8.13 24.92 -14.65
CA ILE A 23 -8.63 23.70 -13.99
C ILE A 23 -8.58 22.51 -14.95
N ALA A 24 -9.03 22.67 -16.21
CA ALA A 24 -8.98 21.63 -17.23
C ALA A 24 -7.55 21.13 -17.48
N THR A 25 -6.60 22.06 -17.69
CA THR A 25 -5.19 21.74 -17.90
C THR A 25 -4.59 21.00 -16.71
N TYR A 26 -4.90 21.43 -15.50
CA TYR A 26 -4.45 20.73 -14.28
C TYR A 26 -5.04 19.32 -14.20
N MET A 27 -6.34 19.17 -14.40
CA MET A 27 -7.01 17.86 -14.35
C MET A 27 -6.46 16.90 -15.42
N LEU A 28 -6.17 17.40 -16.63
CA LEU A 28 -5.57 16.62 -17.72
C LEU A 28 -4.15 16.16 -17.38
N ALA A 29 -3.33 17.06 -16.82
CA ALA A 29 -1.96 16.75 -16.42
C ALA A 29 -1.89 15.81 -15.20
N ASN A 30 -2.98 15.70 -14.43
CA ASN A 30 -3.02 14.96 -13.16
C ASN A 30 -4.18 13.94 -13.16
N LEU A 31 -4.55 13.37 -14.31
CA LEU A 31 -5.71 12.48 -14.43
C LEU A 31 -5.63 11.29 -13.46
N GLN A 32 -4.44 10.72 -13.25
CA GLN A 32 -4.25 9.59 -12.33
C GLN A 32 -4.39 9.99 -10.86
N GLU A 33 -4.00 11.22 -10.51
CA GLU A 33 -4.14 11.74 -9.14
C GLU A 33 -5.53 12.32 -8.85
N LEU A 34 -6.29 12.66 -9.89
CA LEU A 34 -7.55 13.38 -9.79
C LEU A 34 -8.58 12.68 -8.88
N PRO A 35 -8.72 11.34 -8.86
CA PRO A 35 -9.58 10.62 -7.92
C PRO A 35 -9.31 10.96 -6.45
N PHE A 36 -8.09 11.38 -6.10
CA PHE A 36 -7.65 11.64 -4.73
C PHE A 36 -7.66 13.13 -4.35
N GLN A 37 -7.84 14.04 -5.32
CA GLN A 37 -7.81 15.49 -5.08
C GLN A 37 -9.16 16.05 -4.60
N THR A 38 -9.23 16.92 -3.60
CA THR A 38 -10.49 17.59 -3.22
C THR A 38 -10.70 18.87 -4.03
N SER A 39 -11.92 19.42 -4.06
CA SER A 39 -12.11 20.75 -4.67
C SER A 39 -11.26 21.81 -3.99
N ALA A 40 -11.05 21.71 -2.69
CA ALA A 40 -10.13 22.52 -1.89
C ALA A 40 -8.66 22.37 -2.33
N SER A 41 -8.16 21.15 -2.50
CA SER A 41 -6.75 20.96 -2.88
C SER A 41 -6.46 21.44 -4.31
N ILE A 42 -7.37 21.18 -5.25
CA ILE A 42 -7.27 21.68 -6.64
C ILE A 42 -7.31 23.22 -6.64
N ALA A 43 -8.24 23.80 -5.88
CA ALA A 43 -8.39 25.24 -5.74
C ALA A 43 -7.09 25.90 -5.22
N ALA A 44 -6.53 25.35 -4.15
CA ALA A 44 -5.29 25.82 -3.55
C ALA A 44 -4.11 25.75 -4.53
N LYS A 45 -3.92 24.60 -5.21
CA LYS A 45 -2.82 24.41 -6.19
C LYS A 45 -2.89 25.38 -7.36
N LEU A 46 -4.08 25.80 -7.76
CA LEU A 46 -4.30 26.65 -8.94
C LEU A 46 -4.53 28.12 -8.63
N GLY A 47 -4.56 28.50 -7.34
CA GLY A 47 -4.90 29.85 -6.91
C GLY A 47 -6.31 30.27 -7.34
N VAL A 48 -7.27 29.34 -7.33
CA VAL A 48 -8.69 29.60 -7.66
C VAL A 48 -9.57 29.28 -6.45
N SER A 49 -10.84 29.69 -6.47
CA SER A 49 -11.79 29.31 -5.41
C SER A 49 -12.31 27.88 -5.59
N GLU A 50 -12.68 27.21 -4.50
CA GLU A 50 -13.38 25.91 -4.55
C GLU A 50 -14.67 25.97 -5.38
N SER A 51 -15.38 27.10 -5.29
CA SER A 51 -16.58 27.35 -6.08
C SER A 51 -16.29 27.35 -7.59
N SER A 52 -15.08 27.75 -8.01
CA SER A 52 -14.64 27.70 -9.41
C SER A 52 -14.42 26.27 -9.87
N VAL A 53 -13.83 25.41 -9.05
CA VAL A 53 -13.70 23.97 -9.33
C VAL A 53 -15.07 23.31 -9.44
N GLY A 54 -16.00 23.63 -8.53
CA GLY A 54 -17.38 23.14 -8.59
C GLY A 54 -18.15 23.61 -9.83
N ARG A 55 -18.00 24.89 -10.22
CA ARG A 55 -18.60 25.43 -11.46
C ARG A 55 -18.03 24.75 -12.70
N PHE A 56 -16.72 24.49 -12.73
CA PHE A 56 -16.09 23.79 -13.84
C PHE A 56 -16.58 22.34 -13.97
N CYS A 57 -16.74 21.61 -12.86
CA CYS A 57 -17.34 20.27 -12.89
C CYS A 57 -18.76 20.29 -13.48
N ARG A 58 -19.56 21.31 -13.12
CA ARG A 58 -20.91 21.50 -13.68
C ARG A 58 -20.91 21.84 -15.17
N SER A 59 -19.95 22.62 -15.66
CA SER A 59 -19.84 22.88 -17.11
C SER A 59 -19.48 21.63 -17.92
N LEU A 60 -18.84 20.64 -17.29
CA LEU A 60 -18.60 19.31 -17.89
C LEU A 60 -19.80 18.35 -17.74
N GLY A 61 -20.90 18.82 -17.13
CA GLY A 61 -22.13 18.05 -16.92
C GLY A 61 -22.15 17.19 -15.64
N TYR A 62 -21.25 17.43 -14.69
CA TYR A 62 -21.24 16.75 -13.40
C TYR A 62 -21.81 17.61 -12.28
N ALA A 63 -22.58 17.00 -11.37
CA ALA A 63 -23.10 17.71 -10.20
C ALA A 63 -22.00 18.35 -9.34
N HIS A 64 -20.88 17.64 -9.19
CA HIS A 64 -19.72 18.02 -8.37
C HIS A 64 -18.49 17.19 -8.73
N LEU A 65 -17.32 17.56 -8.20
CA LEU A 65 -16.05 16.87 -8.44
C LEU A 65 -16.11 15.36 -8.12
N LYS A 66 -16.84 14.95 -7.07
CA LYS A 66 -17.01 13.52 -6.74
C LYS A 66 -17.66 12.70 -7.87
N ALA A 67 -18.57 13.29 -8.65
CA ALA A 67 -19.25 12.60 -9.75
C ALA A 67 -18.32 12.51 -10.97
N LEU A 68 -17.54 13.57 -11.22
CA LEU A 68 -16.47 13.58 -12.23
C LEU A 68 -15.45 12.47 -11.94
N LYS A 69 -14.97 12.36 -10.70
CA LYS A 69 -14.01 11.32 -10.29
C LYS A 69 -14.55 9.90 -10.47
N GLN A 70 -15.83 9.69 -10.16
CA GLN A 70 -16.45 8.37 -10.29
C GLN A 70 -16.55 7.94 -11.76
N ASP A 71 -16.85 8.89 -12.66
CA ASP A 71 -16.86 8.63 -14.10
C ASP A 71 -15.43 8.40 -14.64
N LEU A 72 -14.44 9.14 -14.13
CA LEU A 72 -13.03 8.92 -14.43
C LEU A 72 -12.54 7.53 -14.01
N GLN A 73 -12.97 7.04 -12.85
CA GLN A 73 -12.63 5.69 -12.40
C GLN A 73 -13.18 4.62 -13.35
N ASN A 74 -14.37 4.83 -13.90
CA ASN A 74 -14.96 3.93 -14.90
C ASN A 74 -14.24 4.01 -16.25
N ASP A 75 -13.84 5.21 -16.68
CA ASP A 75 -13.12 5.45 -17.95
C ASP A 75 -11.66 4.94 -17.90
N LEU A 76 -11.03 4.89 -16.72
CA LEU A 76 -9.68 4.33 -16.53
C LEU A 76 -9.64 2.78 -16.55
N GLY A 77 -10.78 2.12 -16.84
CA GLY A 77 -10.86 0.72 -17.21
C GLY A 77 -11.11 -0.24 -16.04
N ASP A 78 -12.27 -0.91 -16.11
CA ASP A 78 -12.72 -2.03 -15.26
C ASP A 78 -11.95 -3.35 -15.51
N GLY A 79 -10.83 -3.30 -16.22
CA GLY A 79 -9.96 -4.46 -16.43
C GLY A 79 -9.11 -4.73 -15.18
N PRO A 80 -8.96 -5.99 -14.73
CA PRO A 80 -8.10 -6.35 -13.58
C PRO A 80 -6.63 -5.94 -13.77
N TRP A 81 -6.24 -5.68 -15.02
CA TRP A 81 -4.92 -5.18 -15.41
C TRP A 81 -5.10 -3.99 -16.36
N LEU A 82 -4.36 -2.89 -16.14
CA LEU A 82 -4.25 -1.75 -17.06
C LEU A 82 -3.50 -2.19 -18.33
N VAL A 83 -4.11 -3.02 -19.16
CA VAL A 83 -3.57 -3.44 -20.45
C VAL A 83 -4.17 -2.52 -21.52
N GLY A 84 -3.31 -1.66 -22.07
CA GLY A 84 -3.68 -0.70 -23.12
C GLY A 84 -2.87 0.58 -22.99
N ASP A 85 -3.45 1.58 -22.34
CA ASP A 85 -2.92 2.95 -22.33
C ASP A 85 -1.60 3.08 -21.56
N ARG A 86 -1.46 2.51 -20.35
CA ARG A 86 -0.17 2.53 -19.63
C ARG A 86 0.95 1.78 -20.37
N LEU A 87 0.63 0.73 -21.11
CA LEU A 87 1.62 0.02 -21.91
C LEU A 87 2.05 0.85 -23.13
N GLN A 88 1.11 1.58 -23.74
CA GLN A 88 1.42 2.51 -24.83
C GLN A 88 2.19 3.74 -24.32
N ASP A 89 1.76 4.37 -23.22
CA ASP A 89 2.44 5.50 -22.59
C ASP A 89 3.85 5.10 -22.10
N TYR A 90 4.01 3.93 -21.49
CA TYR A 90 5.33 3.41 -21.10
C TYR A 90 6.23 3.16 -22.32
N ARG A 91 5.67 2.63 -23.42
CA ARG A 91 6.41 2.43 -24.67
C ARG A 91 6.78 3.76 -25.34
N GLN A 92 5.91 4.77 -25.29
CA GLN A 92 6.17 6.10 -25.85
C GLN A 92 7.17 6.91 -25.03
N ASN A 93 7.18 6.72 -23.71
CA ASN A 93 8.12 7.40 -22.80
C ASN A 93 9.51 6.72 -22.75
N GLN A 94 9.71 5.55 -23.35
CA GLN A 94 11.04 4.90 -23.41
C GLN A 94 12.07 5.67 -24.24
N ASP A 95 11.63 6.47 -25.22
CA ASP A 95 12.52 7.28 -26.06
C ASP A 95 13.04 8.54 -25.32
N ALA A 96 12.45 8.90 -24.18
CA ALA A 96 12.94 9.93 -23.29
C ALA A 96 13.68 9.28 -22.11
N SER A 97 15.01 9.30 -22.17
CA SER A 97 15.93 8.90 -21.11
C SER A 97 15.61 9.58 -19.75
N ASP A 98 14.69 9.03 -18.95
CA ASP A 98 14.31 9.59 -17.64
C ASP A 98 14.19 8.54 -16.51
N ASN A 99 15.08 7.54 -16.51
CA ASN A 99 15.24 6.62 -15.37
C ASN A 99 15.76 7.33 -14.10
N ALA A 100 16.30 8.55 -14.22
CA ALA A 100 16.78 9.34 -13.09
C ALA A 100 15.64 9.77 -12.16
N GLY A 101 14.49 10.19 -12.71
CA GLY A 101 13.32 10.58 -11.91
C GLY A 101 12.73 9.43 -11.10
N SER A 102 12.73 8.21 -11.64
CA SER A 102 12.27 7.00 -10.94
C SER A 102 13.10 6.72 -9.68
N LEU A 103 14.42 6.77 -9.80
CA LEU A 103 15.34 6.58 -8.68
C LEU A 103 15.18 7.66 -7.61
N GLU A 104 15.06 8.93 -7.99
CA GLU A 104 14.87 10.03 -7.04
C GLU A 104 13.57 9.86 -6.23
N LEU A 105 12.48 9.46 -6.87
CA LEU A 105 11.21 9.18 -6.20
C LEU A 105 11.33 7.98 -5.24
N GLU A 106 12.04 6.92 -5.65
CA GLU A 106 12.28 5.74 -4.79
C GLU A 106 13.16 6.09 -3.57
N ILE A 107 14.21 6.89 -3.75
CA ILE A 107 15.06 7.40 -2.66
C ILE A 107 14.21 8.24 -1.69
N ALA A 108 13.37 9.14 -2.19
CA ALA A 108 12.50 9.95 -1.34
C ALA A 108 11.52 9.09 -0.53
N ALA A 109 10.96 8.04 -1.14
CA ALA A 109 10.10 7.09 -0.45
C ALA A 109 10.86 6.29 0.62
N LEU A 110 12.11 5.89 0.37
CA LEU A 110 12.97 5.25 1.39
C LEU A 110 13.27 6.20 2.55
N VAL A 111 13.61 7.47 2.28
CA VAL A 111 13.83 8.48 3.33
C VAL A 111 12.60 8.57 4.24
N ARG A 112 11.40 8.65 3.66
CA ARG A 112 10.14 8.67 4.41
C ARG A 112 9.93 7.42 5.28
N VAL A 113 10.30 6.24 4.78
CA VAL A 113 10.27 5.00 5.56
C VAL A 113 11.19 5.09 6.78
N HIS A 114 12.39 5.64 6.61
CA HIS A 114 13.32 5.84 7.73
C HIS A 114 12.85 6.90 8.74
N GLU A 115 12.17 7.95 8.29
CA GLU A 115 11.57 8.97 9.17
C GLU A 115 10.51 8.37 10.11
N TYR A 116 9.72 7.39 9.63
CA TYR A 116 8.72 6.72 10.47
C TYR A 116 9.31 6.09 11.73
N ARG A 117 10.59 5.67 11.72
CA ARG A 117 11.27 5.09 12.89
C ARG A 117 11.30 6.02 14.10
N GLN A 118 11.15 7.32 13.90
CA GLN A 118 11.14 8.32 14.97
C GLN A 118 9.74 8.53 15.56
N SER A 119 8.69 8.01 14.91
CA SER A 119 7.29 8.20 15.33
C SER A 119 6.92 7.34 16.54
N SER A 120 5.98 7.81 17.37
CA SER A 120 5.40 7.01 18.44
C SER A 120 4.62 5.81 17.91
N ALA A 121 3.93 5.98 16.77
CA ALA A 121 3.21 4.92 16.08
C ALA A 121 4.13 3.73 15.75
N TRP A 122 5.32 4.00 15.20
CA TRP A 122 6.31 2.97 14.92
C TRP A 122 6.68 2.13 16.15
N HIS A 123 6.96 2.80 17.27
CA HIS A 123 7.31 2.13 18.51
C HIS A 123 6.13 1.35 19.12
N SER A 124 4.90 1.88 19.00
CA SER A 124 3.66 1.21 19.41
C SER A 124 3.46 -0.09 18.62
N VAL A 125 3.60 -0.02 17.29
CA VAL A 125 3.48 -1.19 16.42
C VAL A 125 4.53 -2.24 16.75
N ALA A 126 5.82 -1.86 16.84
CA ALA A 126 6.88 -2.81 17.19
C ALA A 126 6.64 -3.49 18.54
N GLN A 127 6.23 -2.72 19.56
CA GLN A 127 5.89 -3.27 20.88
C GLN A 127 4.71 -4.24 20.81
N ARG A 128 3.65 -3.89 20.07
CA ARG A 128 2.48 -4.73 19.89
C ARG A 128 2.82 -6.03 19.16
N LEU A 129 3.61 -5.94 18.09
CA LEU A 129 4.10 -7.09 17.33
C LEU A 129 5.07 -7.98 18.12
N ALA A 130 5.74 -7.46 19.15
CA ALA A 130 6.58 -8.26 20.03
C ALA A 130 5.79 -8.94 21.16
N SER A 131 4.72 -8.31 21.66
CA SER A 131 4.05 -8.72 22.91
C SER A 131 2.72 -9.44 22.74
N ARG A 132 1.95 -9.18 21.67
CA ARG A 132 0.67 -9.87 21.43
C ARG A 132 0.91 -11.34 21.11
N GLN A 133 0.05 -12.24 21.58
CA GLN A 133 0.24 -13.67 21.33
C GLN A 133 0.09 -14.05 19.85
N ARG A 134 -0.82 -13.39 19.14
CA ARG A 134 -1.15 -13.65 17.74
C ARG A 134 -0.90 -12.42 16.88
N VAL A 135 -0.07 -12.57 15.86
CA VAL A 135 0.26 -11.54 14.88
C VAL A 135 -0.21 -12.02 13.51
N PHE A 136 -1.19 -11.32 12.96
CA PHE A 136 -1.73 -11.59 11.63
C PHE A 136 -1.15 -10.60 10.65
N ILE A 137 -0.66 -11.09 9.52
CA ILE A 137 -0.18 -10.25 8.42
C ILE A 137 -1.02 -10.55 7.19
N ALA A 138 -1.67 -9.53 6.64
CA ALA A 138 -2.51 -9.66 5.46
C ALA A 138 -1.97 -8.81 4.32
N GLY A 139 -2.17 -9.29 3.10
CA GLY A 139 -1.91 -8.57 1.86
C GLY A 139 -2.50 -9.38 0.73
N PHE A 140 -3.21 -8.73 -0.19
CA PHE A 140 -3.93 -9.39 -1.27
C PHE A 140 -3.31 -9.03 -2.61
N GLN A 141 -3.56 -9.82 -3.65
CA GLN A 141 -3.07 -9.55 -5.01
C GLN A 141 -1.56 -9.28 -5.04
N THR A 142 -1.12 -8.09 -5.46
CA THR A 142 0.28 -7.69 -5.58
C THR A 142 1.00 -7.60 -4.23
N GLU A 143 0.29 -7.22 -3.18
CA GLU A 143 0.86 -6.98 -1.85
C GLU A 143 1.02 -8.28 -1.06
N ARG A 144 0.44 -9.39 -1.55
CA ARG A 144 0.58 -10.72 -0.94
C ARG A 144 2.06 -11.10 -0.75
N GLY A 145 2.91 -10.77 -1.70
CA GLY A 145 4.35 -11.08 -1.61
C GLY A 145 5.04 -10.40 -0.41
N ILE A 146 4.68 -9.16 -0.11
CA ILE A 146 5.25 -8.43 1.04
C ILE A 146 4.70 -8.97 2.35
N ALA A 147 3.40 -9.23 2.42
CA ALA A 147 2.77 -9.84 3.59
C ALA A 147 3.39 -11.21 3.92
N MET A 148 3.65 -12.03 2.90
CA MET A 148 4.38 -13.30 3.02
C MET A 148 5.79 -13.09 3.57
N CYS A 149 6.53 -12.13 3.02
CA CYS A 149 7.89 -11.84 3.47
C CYS A 149 7.93 -11.44 4.96
N MET A 150 7.08 -10.50 5.38
CA MET A 150 7.01 -10.09 6.80
C MET A 150 6.61 -11.26 7.71
N SER A 151 5.64 -12.07 7.29
CA SER A 151 5.21 -13.26 8.06
C SER A 151 6.38 -14.22 8.29
N HIS A 152 7.09 -14.59 7.22
CA HIS A 152 8.21 -15.53 7.32
C HIS A 152 9.35 -14.97 8.17
N LEU A 153 9.71 -13.70 7.99
CA LEU A 153 10.77 -13.08 8.77
C LEU A 153 10.43 -13.02 10.27
N LEU A 154 9.18 -12.70 10.62
CA LEU A 154 8.76 -12.69 12.02
C LEU A 154 8.66 -14.10 12.62
N GLN A 155 8.36 -15.13 11.83
CA GLN A 155 8.33 -16.54 12.30
C GLN A 155 9.70 -17.03 12.76
N TYR A 156 10.79 -16.53 12.19
CA TYR A 156 12.14 -16.77 12.72
C TYR A 156 12.34 -16.17 14.11
N LEU A 157 11.68 -15.05 14.42
CA LEU A 157 11.88 -14.33 15.67
C LEU A 157 10.94 -14.76 16.79
N ARG A 158 9.72 -15.22 16.48
CA ARG A 158 8.70 -15.57 17.47
C ARG A 158 7.59 -16.48 16.94
N ASP A 159 6.88 -17.10 17.87
CA ASP A 159 5.66 -17.86 17.58
C ASP A 159 4.43 -16.96 17.39
N GLY A 160 3.35 -17.58 16.90
CA GLY A 160 2.03 -16.94 16.79
C GLY A 160 1.90 -15.98 15.61
N VAL A 161 2.79 -16.05 14.62
CA VAL A 161 2.74 -15.23 13.40
C VAL A 161 2.06 -16.02 12.28
N GLN A 162 1.02 -15.44 11.68
CA GLN A 162 0.21 -16.09 10.64
C GLN A 162 -0.02 -15.14 9.46
N LEU A 163 0.20 -15.67 8.25
CA LEU A 163 -0.22 -15.02 7.01
C LEU A 163 -1.72 -15.21 6.82
N VAL A 164 -2.41 -14.14 6.47
CA VAL A 164 -3.84 -14.12 6.12
C VAL A 164 -3.95 -13.84 4.63
N ASP A 165 -4.13 -14.90 3.83
CA ASP A 165 -4.17 -14.83 2.37
C ASP A 165 -5.49 -15.31 1.75
N MET A 166 -6.55 -15.44 2.57
CA MET A 166 -7.89 -15.90 2.18
C MET A 166 -7.94 -17.34 1.65
N SER A 167 -6.88 -18.13 1.81
CA SER A 167 -6.85 -19.54 1.39
C SER A 167 -7.92 -20.41 2.08
N ALA A 168 -8.29 -20.08 3.32
CA ALA A 168 -9.38 -20.74 4.06
C ALA A 168 -10.80 -20.33 3.59
N GLY A 169 -10.92 -19.29 2.76
CA GLY A 169 -12.21 -18.76 2.31
C GLY A 169 -12.96 -17.91 3.35
N HIS A 170 -12.36 -17.60 4.50
CA HIS A 170 -12.89 -16.71 5.53
C HIS A 170 -11.75 -16.08 6.36
N PHE A 171 -12.08 -15.15 7.27
CA PHE A 171 -11.13 -14.47 8.17
C PHE A 171 -11.39 -14.82 9.64
N GLY A 172 -11.69 -16.09 9.91
CA GLY A 172 -12.21 -16.52 11.22
C GLY A 172 -11.11 -16.57 12.27
N GLU A 173 -9.92 -16.97 11.83
CA GLU A 173 -8.68 -16.96 12.57
C GLU A 173 -8.33 -15.58 13.14
N VAL A 174 -8.65 -14.52 12.39
CA VAL A 174 -8.48 -13.12 12.83
C VAL A 174 -9.66 -12.69 13.70
N LEU A 175 -10.88 -12.76 13.15
CA LEU A 175 -12.04 -12.03 13.68
C LEU A 175 -12.72 -12.72 14.88
N LEU A 176 -12.47 -14.01 15.11
CA LEU A 176 -13.04 -14.74 16.26
C LEU A 176 -12.07 -14.81 17.46
N GLY A 177 -10.89 -14.21 17.34
CA GLY A 177 -9.90 -14.14 18.40
C GLY A 177 -10.21 -13.10 19.48
N ARG A 178 -9.61 -13.26 20.67
CA ARG A 178 -9.52 -12.19 21.68
C ARG A 178 -8.68 -11.02 21.15
N ALA A 179 -9.24 -9.83 21.17
CA ALA A 179 -8.64 -8.62 20.61
C ALA A 179 -7.32 -8.24 21.29
N GLU A 180 -7.27 -8.37 22.61
CA GLU A 180 -6.10 -8.09 23.43
C GLU A 180 -4.94 -9.08 23.22
N ASP A 181 -5.17 -10.20 22.54
CA ASP A 181 -4.11 -11.14 22.19
C ASP A 181 -3.64 -10.97 20.75
N SER A 182 -4.29 -10.09 19.99
CA SER A 182 -4.15 -10.02 18.54
C SER A 182 -3.61 -8.68 18.06
N ALA A 183 -2.83 -8.75 16.98
CA ALA A 183 -2.40 -7.61 16.17
C ALA A 183 -2.59 -7.97 14.70
N LEU A 184 -3.10 -7.02 13.91
CA LEU A 184 -3.24 -7.18 12.46
C LEU A 184 -2.37 -6.13 11.75
N VAL A 185 -1.52 -6.58 10.83
CA VAL A 185 -0.81 -5.72 9.86
C VAL A 185 -1.38 -6.00 8.49
N VAL A 186 -1.77 -4.97 7.75
CA VAL A 186 -2.30 -5.09 6.39
C VAL A 186 -1.43 -4.29 5.43
N PHE A 187 -0.98 -4.93 4.36
CA PHE A 187 -0.32 -4.29 3.22
C PHE A 187 -1.34 -4.10 2.11
N GLU A 188 -1.45 -2.88 1.61
CA GLU A 188 -2.47 -2.54 0.63
C GLU A 188 -2.03 -1.34 -0.20
N ALA A 189 -1.91 -1.50 -1.51
CA ALA A 189 -1.43 -0.45 -2.39
C ALA A 189 -2.10 -0.60 -3.75
N ARG A 190 -2.55 0.52 -4.33
CA ARG A 190 -3.17 0.63 -5.66
C ARG A 190 -4.38 -0.29 -5.87
N ARG A 191 -5.49 0.28 -6.35
CA ARG A 191 -6.72 -0.50 -6.65
C ARG A 191 -7.16 -1.33 -5.44
N TYR A 192 -7.49 -0.61 -4.36
CA TYR A 192 -7.59 -1.19 -3.02
C TYR A 192 -8.49 -2.42 -2.93
N SER A 193 -7.96 -3.49 -2.35
CA SER A 193 -8.69 -4.75 -2.19
C SER A 193 -9.92 -4.56 -1.30
N ARG A 194 -11.08 -5.03 -1.81
CA ARG A 194 -12.29 -5.17 -0.98
C ARG A 194 -12.04 -6.10 0.22
N HIS A 195 -11.18 -7.11 0.07
CA HIS A 195 -10.81 -7.98 1.19
C HIS A 195 -10.08 -7.20 2.28
N ALA A 196 -9.10 -6.36 1.93
CA ALA A 196 -8.37 -5.55 2.90
C ALA A 196 -9.27 -4.54 3.60
N LEU A 197 -10.08 -3.79 2.86
CA LEU A 197 -11.00 -2.82 3.44
C LEU A 197 -11.94 -3.50 4.45
N LEU A 198 -12.61 -4.58 4.05
CA LEU A 198 -13.54 -5.27 4.93
C LEU A 198 -12.85 -5.93 6.13
N LEU A 199 -11.66 -6.49 5.95
CA LEU A 199 -10.88 -7.08 7.04
C LEU A 199 -10.46 -6.01 8.06
N CYS A 200 -9.90 -4.89 7.61
CA CYS A 200 -9.54 -3.76 8.47
C CYS A 200 -10.75 -3.23 9.24
N GLN A 201 -11.87 -3.00 8.55
CA GLN A 201 -13.12 -2.53 9.16
C GLN A 201 -13.60 -3.51 10.24
N LYS A 202 -13.71 -4.80 9.91
CA LYS A 202 -14.22 -5.82 10.85
C LYS A 202 -13.27 -6.09 12.01
N ALA A 203 -11.95 -6.04 11.78
CA ALA A 203 -10.96 -6.17 12.85
C ALA A 203 -11.10 -5.02 13.87
N ARG A 204 -11.27 -3.78 13.40
CA ARG A 204 -11.52 -2.63 14.28
C ARG A 204 -12.84 -2.71 15.02
N GLU A 205 -13.92 -3.12 14.35
CA GLU A 205 -15.21 -3.38 15.01
C GLU A 205 -15.08 -4.43 16.13
N ALA A 206 -14.19 -5.41 15.96
CA ALA A 206 -13.88 -6.43 16.96
C ALA A 206 -12.85 -5.97 18.02
N GLY A 207 -12.33 -4.74 17.95
CA GLY A 207 -11.33 -4.19 18.87
C GLY A 207 -9.88 -4.65 18.61
N ILE A 208 -9.62 -5.38 17.53
CA ILE A 208 -8.28 -5.82 17.14
C ILE A 208 -7.54 -4.62 16.56
N ALA A 209 -6.35 -4.34 17.08
CA ALA A 209 -5.54 -3.22 16.59
C ALA A 209 -5.00 -3.49 15.18
N VAL A 210 -5.21 -2.53 14.28
CA VAL A 210 -4.88 -2.60 12.85
C VAL A 210 -3.77 -1.61 12.50
N THR A 211 -2.65 -2.13 12.03
CA THR A 211 -1.63 -1.35 11.33
C THR A 211 -1.82 -1.51 9.82
N LEU A 212 -2.00 -0.40 9.13
CA LEU A 212 -2.08 -0.38 7.67
C LEU A 212 -0.82 0.24 7.07
N VAL A 213 -0.14 -0.52 6.21
CA VAL A 213 0.96 -0.04 5.38
C VAL A 213 0.43 0.11 3.96
N THR A 214 0.36 1.35 3.49
CA THR A 214 -0.36 1.67 2.25
C THR A 214 0.31 2.77 1.46
N ASP A 215 -0.18 3.02 0.24
CA ASP A 215 0.28 4.13 -0.56
C ASP A 215 -0.29 5.49 -0.06
N THR A 216 0.12 6.57 -0.70
CA THR A 216 -0.27 7.93 -0.31
C THR A 216 -1.74 8.25 -0.54
N PHE A 217 -2.47 7.40 -1.27
CA PHE A 217 -3.77 7.75 -1.84
C PHE A 217 -4.94 6.98 -1.24
N CYS A 218 -4.67 6.06 -0.29
CA CYS A 218 -5.70 5.25 0.32
C CYS A 218 -6.66 6.11 1.15
N ASP A 219 -7.88 6.25 0.65
CA ASP A 219 -8.91 7.17 1.16
C ASP A 219 -9.70 6.60 2.35
N TRP A 220 -9.69 5.28 2.49
CA TRP A 220 -10.32 4.58 3.61
C TRP A 220 -9.36 4.27 4.77
N ALA A 221 -8.06 4.49 4.60
CA ALA A 221 -7.02 4.12 5.56
C ALA A 221 -7.28 4.64 6.98
N ASP A 222 -7.43 5.96 7.12
CA ASP A 222 -7.56 6.61 8.44
C ASP A 222 -8.87 6.22 9.15
N ALA A 223 -9.90 5.87 8.38
CA ALA A 223 -11.19 5.43 8.90
C ALA A 223 -11.18 3.95 9.35
N ASN A 224 -10.18 3.15 8.96
CA ASN A 224 -10.18 1.69 9.15
C ASN A 224 -8.87 1.13 9.73
N ALA A 225 -7.93 1.96 10.18
CA ALA A 225 -6.72 1.52 10.88
C ALA A 225 -6.42 2.38 12.12
N ASP A 226 -5.69 1.82 13.08
CA ASP A 226 -5.21 2.52 14.28
C ASP A 226 -3.88 3.24 14.00
N GLU A 227 -3.01 2.62 13.19
CA GLU A 227 -1.79 3.24 12.67
C GLU A 227 -1.72 3.09 11.15
N VAL A 228 -1.40 4.20 10.46
CA VAL A 228 -1.27 4.23 9.00
C VAL A 228 0.14 4.69 8.60
N PHE A 229 0.86 3.84 7.87
CA PHE A 229 2.15 4.16 7.25
C PHE A 229 1.95 4.36 5.74
N ARG A 230 2.01 5.62 5.29
CA ARG A 230 1.82 6.02 3.90
C ARG A 230 3.17 6.09 3.19
N ILE A 231 3.43 5.13 2.31
CA ILE A 231 4.69 4.95 1.59
C ILE A 231 4.40 5.13 0.09
N PRO A 232 5.00 6.14 -0.59
CA PRO A 232 4.82 6.31 -2.02
C PRO A 232 5.25 5.05 -2.79
N THR A 233 4.46 4.69 -3.81
CA THR A 233 4.73 3.55 -4.72
C THR A 233 4.73 3.96 -6.18
N GLU A 234 4.59 5.26 -6.49
CA GLU A 234 4.57 5.77 -7.88
C GLU A 234 5.95 6.25 -8.27
N PHE A 235 6.67 5.42 -9.03
CA PHE A 235 8.05 5.65 -9.43
C PHE A 235 8.19 5.72 -10.95
N ASN A 236 7.11 5.99 -11.68
CA ASN A 236 7.09 6.01 -13.15
C ASN A 236 7.53 4.67 -13.78
N LEU A 237 7.30 3.56 -13.09
CA LEU A 237 7.57 2.22 -13.61
C LEU A 237 6.32 1.63 -14.27
N PHE A 238 6.51 0.73 -15.25
CA PHE A 238 5.40 -0.01 -15.86
C PHE A 238 4.61 -0.79 -14.80
N TRP A 239 5.33 -1.56 -13.99
CA TRP A 239 4.83 -2.12 -12.76
C TRP A 239 5.46 -1.39 -11.60
N GLU A 240 4.61 -0.83 -10.78
CA GLU A 240 5.01 0.11 -9.75
C GLU A 240 5.64 -0.65 -8.58
N SER A 241 6.72 -0.10 -8.04
CA SER A 241 7.52 -0.84 -7.06
C SER A 241 6.94 -0.73 -5.66
N THR A 242 6.90 -1.85 -4.96
CA THR A 242 6.60 -1.94 -3.54
C THR A 242 7.84 -2.23 -2.69
N SER A 243 9.04 -2.09 -3.27
CA SER A 243 10.36 -2.25 -2.62
C SER A 243 10.49 -1.44 -1.33
N THR A 244 9.93 -0.24 -1.29
CA THR A 244 9.99 0.65 -0.13
C THR A 244 9.09 0.16 1.02
N MET A 245 7.97 -0.49 0.72
CA MET A 245 7.18 -1.21 1.72
C MET A 245 7.95 -2.43 2.28
N LEU A 246 8.73 -3.11 1.44
CA LEU A 246 9.61 -4.18 1.89
C LEU A 246 10.76 -3.65 2.77
N SER A 247 11.27 -2.45 2.50
CA SER A 247 12.21 -1.76 3.41
C SER A 247 11.57 -1.49 4.78
N TRP A 248 10.31 -1.03 4.80
CA TRP A 248 9.53 -0.87 6.03
C TRP A 248 9.43 -2.19 6.80
N VAL A 249 9.17 -3.32 6.11
CA VAL A 249 9.14 -4.66 6.72
C VAL A 249 10.45 -4.98 7.42
N HIS A 250 11.59 -4.88 6.73
CA HIS A 250 12.89 -5.22 7.31
C HIS A 250 13.22 -4.36 8.52
N LEU A 251 12.92 -3.07 8.45
CA LEU A 251 13.14 -2.15 9.57
C LEU A 251 12.22 -2.48 10.76
N MET A 252 10.94 -2.80 10.51
CA MET A 252 9.99 -3.16 11.55
C MET A 252 10.36 -4.49 12.21
N VAL A 253 10.74 -5.51 11.43
CA VAL A 253 11.24 -6.81 11.93
C VAL A 253 12.47 -6.61 12.82
N ASN A 254 13.42 -5.76 12.42
CA ASN A 254 14.59 -5.44 13.24
C ASN A 254 14.21 -4.77 14.57
N GLU A 255 13.21 -3.88 14.56
CA GLU A 255 12.73 -3.25 15.79
C GLU A 255 11.97 -4.23 16.68
N VAL A 256 11.19 -5.16 16.11
CA VAL A 256 10.60 -6.28 16.86
C VAL A 256 11.68 -7.17 17.49
N CYS A 257 12.74 -7.50 16.75
CA CYS A 257 13.88 -8.27 17.27
C CYS A 257 14.49 -7.60 18.52
N LYS A 258 14.71 -6.28 18.49
CA LYS A 258 15.19 -5.52 19.65
C LYS A 258 14.23 -5.58 20.85
N LYS A 259 12.92 -5.63 20.62
CA LYS A 259 11.90 -5.72 21.67
C LYS A 259 11.82 -7.10 22.31
N LEU A 260 12.04 -8.16 21.52
CA LEU A 260 12.06 -9.54 22.02
C LEU A 260 13.33 -9.85 22.83
N GLY A 261 14.44 -9.18 22.51
CA GLY A 261 15.68 -9.28 23.30
C GLY A 261 16.37 -10.66 23.16
N PRO A 262 17.06 -11.14 24.20
CA PRO A 262 17.99 -12.28 24.09
C PRO A 262 17.31 -13.63 23.80
N ASP A 263 16.00 -13.78 24.04
CA ASP A 263 15.30 -15.05 23.77
C ASP A 263 15.18 -15.36 22.26
N VAL A 264 15.38 -14.35 21.40
CA VAL A 264 15.49 -14.55 19.94
C VAL A 264 16.66 -15.46 19.59
N GLU A 265 17.79 -15.34 20.29
CA GLU A 265 19.00 -16.13 20.00
C GLU A 265 18.72 -17.63 20.17
N LYS A 266 18.12 -18.02 21.31
CA LYS A 266 17.73 -19.41 21.58
C LYS A 266 16.78 -19.97 20.51
N ARG A 267 15.84 -19.14 20.04
CA ARG A 267 14.91 -19.55 18.99
C ARG A 267 15.63 -19.76 17.66
N LEU A 268 16.53 -18.84 17.28
CA LEU A 268 17.29 -18.96 16.04
C LEU A 268 18.21 -20.19 16.07
N GLU A 269 18.84 -20.49 17.20
CA GLU A 269 19.61 -21.72 17.41
C GLU A 269 18.76 -22.97 17.24
N ALA A 270 17.59 -23.03 17.88
CA ALA A 270 16.65 -24.15 17.74
C ALA A 270 16.15 -24.30 16.29
N THR A 271 15.88 -23.19 15.61
CA THR A 271 15.46 -23.17 14.21
C THR A 271 16.58 -23.67 13.29
N ALA A 272 17.83 -23.27 13.55
CA ALA A 272 19.00 -23.73 12.80
C ALA A 272 19.26 -25.24 13.02
N ALA A 273 19.07 -25.74 14.24
CA ALA A 273 19.17 -27.16 14.54
C ALA A 273 18.13 -27.98 13.74
N LEU A 274 16.86 -27.55 13.75
CA LEU A 274 15.81 -28.18 12.94
C LEU A 274 16.10 -28.09 11.44
N HIS A 275 16.57 -26.94 10.94
CA HIS A 275 16.95 -26.79 9.54
C HIS A 275 18.04 -27.80 9.14
N ASN A 276 19.07 -27.97 9.96
CA ASN A 276 20.13 -28.93 9.71
C ASN A 276 19.62 -30.38 9.70
N GLU A 277 18.62 -30.70 10.51
CA GLU A 277 17.99 -32.02 10.56
C GLU A 277 17.11 -32.30 9.34
N PHE A 278 16.26 -31.36 8.92
CA PHE A 278 15.27 -31.56 7.86
C PHE A 278 15.74 -31.22 6.44
N VAL A 279 16.69 -30.29 6.29
CA VAL A 279 17.15 -29.77 4.98
C VAL A 279 18.60 -30.16 4.69
N GLY A 280 19.35 -30.59 5.71
CA GLY A 280 20.69 -31.13 5.55
C GLY A 280 20.78 -32.30 4.56
N TYR A 281 22.00 -32.68 4.18
CA TYR A 281 22.22 -33.76 3.22
C TYR A 281 22.23 -35.12 3.92
N THR A 282 21.61 -36.14 3.34
CA THR A 282 21.56 -37.53 3.88
C THR A 282 22.92 -38.25 3.92
N SER A 283 24.02 -37.59 3.56
CA SER A 283 25.36 -38.19 3.57
C SER A 283 26.41 -37.24 4.16
N TRP A 284 26.68 -37.40 5.45
CA TRP A 284 28.04 -37.27 5.99
C TRP A 284 28.27 -38.41 7.01
N SER A 285 28.25 -39.64 6.51
CA SER A 285 29.02 -40.71 7.14
C SER A 285 30.50 -40.50 6.78
N THR A 286 31.20 -39.59 7.48
CA THR A 286 32.63 -39.84 7.64
C THR A 286 32.75 -41.07 8.51
N GLY A 287 32.98 -42.20 7.85
CA GLY A 287 33.55 -43.36 8.50
C GLY A 287 34.80 -42.94 9.25
N LYS A 288 34.67 -42.79 10.57
CA LYS A 288 35.73 -43.10 11.50
C LYS A 288 35.38 -44.43 12.14
N GLN A 289 35.74 -45.52 11.47
CA GLN A 289 36.13 -46.75 12.16
C GLN A 289 37.30 -47.39 11.40
N GLN A 290 38.40 -47.50 12.15
CA GLN A 290 39.70 -48.14 11.90
C GLN A 290 40.72 -47.34 11.10
#